data_AF-A0A367J1S2-F1
#
_entry.id   AF-A0A367J1S2-F1
#
_cell.length_a   1.000
_cell.length_b   1.000
_cell.length_c   1.000
_cell.angle_alpha   90.00
_cell.angle_beta   90.00
_cell.angle_gamma   90.00
#
_symmetry.space_group_name_H-M   'P 1'
#
loop_
_entity.id
_entity.type
_entity.pdbx_description
1 polymer ?
#
loop_
_entity_poly.entity_id
_entity_poly.type
_entity_poly.pdbx_seq_one_letter_code
_entity_poly.pdbx_strand_id
1 'polypeptide(L)'
;MEEGPKKTSRNSIPDFIQKLYLMLENIAFKDIVSWDNSGTSFLIKDINDFTKIILPQHFKHCNFASFVWQFKHDFFKRDRKDLLEEIKRKTTAKKDDGAEDGAEDNDVTKDLRQLIKRLQSQIKQMKQSQQDLELSVEKMHKRDESITSELLQFQQNLLKKDELLKQCIQLISANSNNHSNNSNNNNSNPIKNDHHSLTHALDKLQQQQQFLASNKGKNKPILTGNWTTPPRVLLVDDDSVYRDVCGRMLVMMKCSVDSAKDGIQALEKLNLNKYDLILMDIMMPNMDGITTTRNIRRFDTMTPVVSMTSNFTQTDIMDTVRI
;
A
#
# COMPACT_ATOMS: atom_id res chain seq x y z
N MET A 1 -45.96 16.07 61.55
CA MET A 1 -44.65 15.49 61.20
C MET A 1 -44.53 15.62 59.70
N GLU A 2 -43.81 16.65 59.26
CA GLU A 2 -43.60 16.97 57.84
C GLU A 2 -42.74 15.89 57.19
N GLU A 3 -43.22 15.33 56.09
CA GLU A 3 -42.38 14.57 55.17
C GLU A 3 -41.46 15.55 54.45
N GLY A 4 -40.17 15.52 54.79
CA GLY A 4 -39.14 16.26 54.10
C GLY A 4 -38.99 15.82 52.64
N PRO A 5 -38.56 16.72 51.73
CA PRO A 5 -38.52 16.41 50.32
C PRO A 5 -37.47 15.33 50.04
N LYS A 6 -37.91 14.24 49.39
CA LYS A 6 -37.03 13.22 48.82
C LYS A 6 -36.03 13.91 47.91
N LYS A 7 -34.75 13.92 48.30
CA LYS A 7 -33.64 14.39 47.47
C LYS A 7 -33.62 13.57 46.17
N THR A 8 -34.17 14.13 45.09
CA THR A 8 -33.96 13.68 43.73
C THR A 8 -32.46 13.71 43.45
N SER A 9 -31.83 12.55 43.25
CA SER A 9 -30.44 12.50 42.81
C SER A 9 -30.32 13.29 41.51
N ARG A 10 -29.53 14.36 41.50
CA ARG A 10 -29.23 15.09 40.26
C ARG A 10 -28.68 14.10 39.24
N ASN A 11 -29.43 13.87 38.15
CA ASN A 11 -28.95 13.12 36.98
C ASN A 11 -27.78 13.89 36.39
N SER A 12 -26.54 13.59 36.76
CA SER A 12 -25.37 14.22 36.14
C SER A 12 -25.01 13.48 34.87
N ILE A 13 -24.96 14.21 33.76
CA ILE A 13 -24.44 13.72 32.48
C ILE A 13 -23.04 13.15 32.73
N PRO A 14 -22.70 11.94 32.23
CA PRO A 14 -21.36 11.41 32.41
C PRO A 14 -20.31 12.36 31.83
N ASP A 15 -19.25 12.64 32.60
CA ASP A 15 -18.18 13.60 32.24
C ASP A 15 -17.58 13.36 30.84
N PHE A 16 -17.41 12.10 30.46
CA PHE A 16 -16.99 11.71 29.12
C PHE A 16 -17.91 12.25 28.01
N ILE A 17 -19.22 12.13 28.19
CA ILE A 17 -20.24 12.55 27.22
C ILE A 17 -20.22 14.06 27.07
N GLN A 18 -20.09 14.78 28.18
CA GLN A 18 -20.01 16.24 28.16
C GLN A 18 -18.75 16.73 27.43
N LYS A 19 -17.59 16.12 27.72
CA LYS A 19 -16.32 16.44 27.06
C LYS A 19 -16.35 16.15 25.56
N LEU A 20 -16.92 15.00 25.19
CA LEU A 20 -17.06 14.61 23.79
C LEU A 20 -17.96 15.59 23.02
N TYR A 21 -19.10 15.94 23.60
CA TYR A 21 -20.03 16.89 22.98
C TYR A 21 -19.39 18.27 22.76
N LEU A 22 -18.71 18.81 23.78
CA LEU A 22 -18.02 20.10 23.70
C LEU A 22 -16.86 20.09 22.69
N MET A 23 -16.11 18.98 22.60
CA MET A 23 -15.04 18.81 21.62
C MET A 23 -15.58 18.91 20.18
N LEU A 24 -16.76 18.32 19.91
CA LEU A 24 -17.39 18.34 18.59
C LEU A 24 -18.01 19.70 18.21
N GLU A 25 -18.34 20.55 19.19
CA GLU A 25 -18.80 21.92 18.96
C GLU A 25 -17.65 22.90 18.73
N ASN A 26 -16.41 22.51 19.05
CA ASN A 26 -15.27 23.40 18.90
C ASN A 26 -14.89 23.59 17.41
N ILE A 27 -15.12 24.80 16.91
CA ILE A 27 -14.85 25.18 15.51
C ILE A 27 -13.36 25.00 15.16
N ALA A 28 -12.45 25.17 16.13
CA ALA A 28 -11.01 25.00 15.90
C ALA A 28 -10.63 23.58 15.47
N PHE A 29 -11.48 22.59 15.74
CA PHE A 29 -11.24 21.20 15.39
C PHE A 29 -12.01 20.74 14.17
N LYS A 30 -12.80 21.61 13.53
CA LYS A 30 -13.74 21.25 12.45
C LYS A 30 -13.08 20.53 11.27
N ASP A 31 -11.82 20.82 10.98
CA ASP A 31 -11.06 20.19 9.89
C ASP A 31 -10.50 18.81 10.27
N ILE A 32 -10.44 18.48 11.56
CA ILE A 32 -9.93 17.21 12.11
C ILE A 32 -11.08 16.31 12.57
N VAL A 33 -12.07 16.86 13.29
CA VAL A 33 -13.25 16.14 13.78
C VAL A 33 -14.48 17.06 13.76
N SER A 34 -15.61 16.56 13.27
CA SER A 34 -16.85 17.33 13.21
C SER A 34 -18.09 16.45 13.21
N TRP A 35 -19.22 16.98 13.65
CA TRP A 35 -20.52 16.36 13.39
C TRP A 35 -20.74 16.07 11.90
N ASP A 36 -21.48 15.02 11.62
CA ASP A 36 -21.98 14.73 10.28
C ASP A 36 -23.10 15.71 9.88
N ASN A 37 -23.53 15.66 8.62
CA ASN A 37 -24.56 16.56 8.13
C ASN A 37 -25.91 16.35 8.83
N SER A 38 -26.19 15.12 9.30
CA SER A 38 -27.43 14.80 10.03
C SER A 38 -27.41 15.19 11.51
N GLY A 39 -26.23 15.45 12.09
CA GLY A 39 -26.05 15.72 13.52
C GLY A 39 -26.29 14.51 14.41
N THR A 40 -26.35 13.30 13.86
CA THR A 40 -26.58 12.05 14.62
C THR A 40 -25.30 11.23 14.79
N SER A 41 -24.24 11.61 14.08
CA SER A 41 -22.93 10.97 14.12
C SER A 41 -21.84 12.03 13.99
N PHE A 42 -20.59 11.66 14.20
CA PHE A 42 -19.45 12.54 13.96
C PHE A 42 -18.40 11.81 13.13
N LEU A 43 -17.65 12.57 12.35
CA LEU A 43 -16.58 12.09 11.49
C LEU A 43 -15.24 12.59 12.01
N ILE A 44 -14.25 11.69 11.95
CA ILE A 44 -12.86 12.00 12.17
C ILE A 44 -12.21 12.05 10.79
N LYS A 45 -11.82 13.24 10.36
CA LYS A 45 -11.26 13.52 9.03
C LYS A 45 -9.76 13.26 8.98
N ASP A 46 -9.07 13.57 10.08
CA ASP A 46 -7.64 13.26 10.26
C ASP A 46 -7.43 12.46 11.55
N ILE A 47 -7.12 11.19 11.40
CA ILE A 47 -6.91 10.26 12.52
C ILE A 47 -5.63 10.59 13.29
N ASN A 48 -4.58 11.04 12.59
CA ASN A 48 -3.29 11.31 13.19
C ASN A 48 -3.35 12.52 14.11
N ASP A 49 -3.92 13.62 13.61
CA ASP A 49 -4.06 14.86 14.38
C ASP A 49 -5.10 14.71 15.48
N PHE A 50 -6.21 14.00 15.23
CA PHE A 50 -7.18 13.69 16.27
C PHE A 50 -6.54 12.93 17.44
N THR A 51 -5.71 11.92 17.14
CA THR A 51 -5.09 11.07 18.17
C THR A 51 -3.96 11.77 18.92
N LYS A 52 -3.11 12.54 18.22
CA LYS A 52 -1.93 13.17 18.82
C LYS A 52 -2.23 14.53 19.47
N ILE A 53 -3.21 15.27 18.96
CA ILE A 53 -3.45 16.66 19.33
C ILE A 53 -4.73 16.79 20.14
N ILE A 54 -5.85 16.24 19.66
CA ILE A 54 -7.17 16.47 20.26
C ILE A 54 -7.42 15.55 21.46
N LEU A 55 -7.23 14.23 21.31
CA LEU A 55 -7.52 13.28 22.39
C LEU A 55 -6.76 13.58 23.71
N PRO A 56 -5.45 13.88 23.70
CA PRO A 56 -4.71 14.17 24.93
C PRO A 56 -5.17 15.44 25.65
N GLN A 57 -5.76 16.40 24.93
CA GLN A 57 -6.28 17.65 25.51
C GLN A 57 -7.60 17.44 26.27
N HIS A 58 -8.40 16.45 25.87
CA HIS A 58 -9.74 16.23 26.40
C HIS A 58 -9.87 14.99 27.30
N PHE A 59 -9.02 13.96 27.12
CA PHE A 59 -9.15 12.68 27.81
C PHE A 59 -7.80 12.19 28.38
N LYS A 60 -7.83 11.78 29.65
CA LYS A 60 -6.66 11.22 30.36
C LYS A 60 -6.19 9.88 29.76
N HIS A 61 -7.11 9.11 29.18
CA HIS A 61 -6.81 7.90 28.41
C HIS A 61 -7.22 8.17 26.95
N CYS A 62 -6.22 8.32 26.08
CA CYS A 62 -6.38 8.81 24.71
C CYS A 62 -6.15 7.71 23.64
N ASN A 63 -6.33 6.43 24.00
CA ASN A 63 -6.25 5.35 23.01
C ASN A 63 -7.41 5.48 22.00
N PHE A 64 -7.09 5.76 20.75
CA PHE A 64 -8.04 5.92 19.64
C PHE A 64 -8.98 4.71 19.49
N ALA A 65 -8.46 3.49 19.68
CA ALA A 65 -9.26 2.27 19.59
C ALA A 65 -10.40 2.23 20.63
N SER A 66 -10.24 2.87 21.78
CA SER A 66 -11.29 3.00 22.81
C SER A 66 -12.44 3.92 22.38
N PHE A 67 -12.18 4.83 21.43
CA PHE A 67 -13.17 5.77 20.89
C PHE A 67 -13.98 5.16 19.76
N VAL A 68 -13.31 4.44 18.85
CA VAL A 68 -13.92 3.82 17.66
C VAL A 68 -14.87 2.67 18.03
N TRP A 69 -14.54 1.90 19.06
CA TRP A 69 -15.26 0.65 19.35
C TRP A 69 -16.51 0.78 20.25
N GLN A 70 -16.80 1.96 20.81
CA GLN A 70 -17.64 1.99 22.01
C GLN A 70 -18.77 3.02 22.06
N PHE A 71 -18.83 4.02 21.17
CA PHE A 71 -19.81 5.09 21.36
C PHE A 71 -20.68 5.40 20.13
N LYS A 72 -21.86 4.78 20.10
CA LYS A 72 -23.03 5.16 19.30
C LYS A 72 -24.24 5.18 20.22
N HIS A 73 -25.01 6.26 20.24
CA HIS A 73 -26.13 6.41 21.17
C HIS A 73 -27.24 7.28 20.57
N ASP A 74 -28.50 6.83 20.68
CA ASP A 74 -29.65 7.51 20.05
C ASP A 74 -29.92 8.91 20.62
N PHE A 75 -29.51 9.14 21.86
CA PHE A 75 -29.63 10.43 22.56
C PHE A 75 -28.41 11.34 22.40
N PHE A 76 -27.38 10.94 21.66
CA PHE A 76 -26.21 11.78 21.38
C PHE A 76 -26.37 12.50 20.04
N LYS A 77 -26.98 13.69 20.06
CA LYS A 77 -27.33 14.47 18.85
C LYS A 77 -26.84 15.91 18.93
N ARG A 78 -26.38 16.45 17.81
CA ARG A 78 -25.99 17.87 17.66
C ARG A 78 -27.16 18.78 18.03
N ASP A 79 -26.86 19.87 18.73
CA ASP A 79 -27.82 20.89 19.17
C ASP A 79 -28.90 20.39 20.14
N ARG A 80 -28.76 19.16 20.66
CA ARG A 80 -29.70 18.50 21.58
C ARG A 80 -29.02 18.07 22.87
N LYS A 81 -28.42 19.05 23.55
CA LYS A 81 -27.71 18.84 24.83
C LYS A 81 -28.63 18.34 25.94
N ASP A 82 -29.93 18.64 25.85
CA ASP A 82 -30.98 18.14 26.74
C ASP A 82 -31.05 16.61 26.76
N LEU A 83 -30.80 15.96 25.62
CA LEU A 83 -30.85 14.51 25.50
C LEU A 83 -29.65 13.79 26.15
N LEU A 84 -28.59 14.51 26.49
CA LEU A 84 -27.39 13.90 27.09
C LEU A 84 -27.64 13.35 28.50
N GLU A 85 -28.64 13.87 29.21
CA GLU A 85 -29.05 13.42 30.55
C GLU A 85 -29.62 11.99 30.53
N GLU A 86 -30.13 11.55 29.37
CA GLU A 86 -30.65 10.20 29.16
C GLU A 86 -29.54 9.16 28.91
N ILE A 87 -28.29 9.61 28.73
CA ILE A 87 -27.15 8.71 28.50
C ILE A 87 -26.57 8.25 29.84
N LYS A 88 -27.06 7.11 30.33
CA LYS A 88 -26.63 6.51 31.61
C LYS A 88 -25.61 5.39 31.38
N ARG A 89 -24.54 5.37 32.19
CA ARG A 89 -23.59 4.25 32.20
C ARG A 89 -24.29 2.99 32.71
N LYS A 90 -24.14 1.88 31.97
CA LYS A 90 -24.45 0.54 32.48
C LYS A 90 -23.37 0.20 33.51
N THR A 91 -23.64 0.43 34.80
CA THR A 91 -22.77 -0.08 35.86
C THR A 91 -22.77 -1.59 35.77
N THR A 92 -21.59 -2.20 35.66
CA THR A 92 -21.43 -3.64 35.82
C THR A 92 -21.99 -3.99 37.18
N ALA A 93 -23.12 -4.70 37.22
CA ALA A 93 -23.72 -5.17 38.46
C ALA A 93 -22.64 -5.92 39.24
N LYS A 94 -22.38 -5.48 40.49
CA LYS A 94 -21.63 -6.29 41.44
C LYS A 94 -22.34 -7.63 41.52
N LYS A 95 -21.58 -8.71 41.32
CA LYS A 95 -22.02 -10.06 41.58
C LYS A 95 -22.16 -10.18 43.11
N ASP A 96 -23.37 -10.00 43.58
CA ASP A 96 -23.74 -10.29 44.97
C ASP A 96 -23.90 -11.81 45.06
N ASP A 97 -22.94 -12.46 45.70
CA ASP A 97 -23.05 -13.87 46.06
C ASP A 97 -23.95 -13.95 47.30
N GLY A 98 -25.24 -14.19 47.10
CA GLY A 98 -26.17 -14.45 48.20
C GLY A 98 -27.64 -14.42 47.80
N ALA A 99 -28.20 -15.62 47.60
CA ALA A 99 -29.56 -16.06 47.90
C ALA A 99 -30.10 -16.97 46.79
N GLU A 100 -30.12 -18.27 47.08
CA GLU A 100 -31.13 -19.18 46.55
C GLU A 100 -32.51 -18.64 46.95
N ASP A 101 -33.43 -18.49 46.00
CA ASP A 101 -34.80 -18.95 46.25
C ASP A 101 -35.52 -19.28 44.93
N GLY A 102 -36.39 -20.28 45.03
CA GLY A 102 -36.92 -21.06 43.91
C GLY A 102 -37.84 -20.30 42.96
N ALA A 103 -37.70 -20.59 41.67
CA ALA A 103 -38.76 -20.43 40.68
C ALA A 103 -38.69 -21.65 39.76
N GLU A 104 -39.81 -22.36 39.64
CA GLU A 104 -40.00 -23.52 38.76
C GLU A 104 -39.52 -23.17 37.33
N ASP A 105 -38.45 -23.83 36.89
CA ASP A 105 -37.80 -23.58 35.61
C ASP A 105 -38.58 -24.30 34.51
N ASN A 106 -39.47 -23.56 33.84
CA ASN A 106 -40.15 -24.05 32.64
C ASN A 106 -39.10 -24.42 31.56
N ASP A 107 -39.30 -25.55 30.88
CA ASP A 107 -38.38 -26.08 29.86
C ASP A 107 -38.00 -25.04 28.78
N VAL A 108 -38.95 -24.15 28.45
CA VAL A 108 -38.79 -23.01 27.54
C VAL A 108 -37.76 -21.97 28.02
N THR A 109 -37.67 -21.70 29.33
CA THR A 109 -36.69 -20.75 29.90
C THR A 109 -35.27 -21.32 29.90
N LYS A 110 -35.11 -22.64 29.81
CA LYS A 110 -33.82 -23.32 29.71
C LYS A 110 -33.30 -23.30 28.28
N ASP A 111 -34.17 -23.59 27.30
CA ASP A 111 -33.86 -23.49 25.87
C ASP A 111 -33.52 -22.06 25.44
N LEU A 112 -34.27 -21.07 25.94
CA LEU A 112 -33.97 -19.67 25.68
C LEU A 112 -32.60 -19.26 26.23
N ARG A 113 -32.24 -19.72 27.43
CA ARG A 113 -30.90 -19.50 28.02
C ARG A 113 -29.80 -20.16 27.20
N GLN A 114 -30.06 -21.34 26.65
CA GLN A 114 -29.09 -22.07 25.83
C GLN A 114 -28.90 -21.42 24.45
N LEU A 115 -29.97 -20.91 23.84
CA LEU A 115 -29.92 -20.13 22.60
C LEU A 115 -29.13 -18.83 22.79
N ILE A 116 -29.39 -18.10 23.89
CA ILE A 116 -28.65 -16.88 24.24
C ILE A 116 -27.15 -17.17 24.38
N LYS A 117 -26.78 -18.28 25.04
CA LYS A 117 -25.36 -18.68 25.15
C LYS A 117 -24.72 -18.97 23.79
N ARG A 118 -25.43 -19.66 22.88
CA ARG A 118 -24.94 -19.93 21.52
C ARG A 118 -24.76 -18.65 20.72
N LEU A 119 -25.74 -17.74 20.76
CA LEU A 119 -25.66 -16.44 20.08
C LEU A 119 -24.53 -15.58 20.65
N GLN A 120 -24.33 -15.57 21.96
CA GLN A 120 -23.20 -14.88 22.60
C GLN A 120 -21.85 -15.43 22.15
N SER A 121 -21.74 -16.75 22.00
CA SER A 121 -20.53 -17.40 21.48
C SER A 121 -20.27 -17.05 20.02
N GLN A 122 -21.30 -17.05 19.18
CA GLN A 122 -21.19 -16.62 17.78
C GLN A 122 -20.79 -15.15 17.65
N ILE A 123 -21.40 -14.25 18.43
CA ILE A 123 -21.04 -12.82 18.44
C ILE A 123 -19.57 -12.67 18.84
N LYS A 124 -19.10 -13.43 19.83
CA LYS A 124 -17.69 -13.41 20.23
C LYS A 124 -16.76 -13.87 19.11
N GLN A 125 -17.09 -14.94 18.40
CA GLN A 125 -16.31 -15.42 17.26
C GLN A 125 -16.31 -14.42 16.10
N MET A 126 -17.46 -13.84 15.78
CA MET A 126 -17.60 -12.86 14.70
C MET A 126 -16.77 -11.60 15.00
N LYS A 127 -16.78 -11.16 16.26
CA LYS A 127 -16.00 -10.00 16.73
C LYS A 127 -14.49 -10.26 16.66
N GLN A 128 -14.05 -11.48 16.97
CA GLN A 128 -12.66 -11.89 16.79
C GLN A 128 -12.28 -11.90 15.31
N SER A 129 -13.11 -12.50 14.46
CA SER A 129 -12.89 -12.54 13.01
C SER A 129 -12.85 -11.13 12.39
N GLN A 130 -13.68 -10.20 12.88
CA GLN A 130 -13.67 -8.82 12.43
C GLN A 130 -12.34 -8.13 12.80
N GLN A 131 -11.84 -8.36 14.02
CA GLN A 131 -10.56 -7.81 14.47
C GLN A 131 -9.37 -8.38 13.67
N ASP A 132 -9.40 -9.66 13.34
CA ASP A 132 -8.38 -10.30 12.51
C ASP A 132 -8.40 -9.74 11.07
N LEU A 133 -9.59 -9.46 10.53
CA LEU A 133 -9.76 -8.85 9.22
C LEU A 133 -9.25 -7.40 9.21
N GLU A 134 -9.55 -6.61 10.25
CA GLU A 134 -9.03 -5.23 10.39
C GLU A 134 -7.49 -5.22 10.43
N LEU A 135 -6.88 -6.13 11.18
CA LEU A 135 -5.41 -6.30 11.19
C LEU A 135 -4.87 -6.70 9.82
N SER A 136 -5.60 -7.51 9.06
CA SER A 136 -5.21 -7.89 7.70
C SER A 136 -5.29 -6.71 6.73
N VAL A 137 -6.33 -5.88 6.82
CA VAL A 137 -6.47 -4.67 6.00
C VAL A 137 -5.38 -3.65 6.33
N GLU A 138 -5.05 -3.46 7.61
CA GLU A 138 -3.97 -2.56 8.01
C GLU A 138 -2.60 -3.03 7.48
N LYS A 139 -2.35 -4.34 7.53
CA LYS A 139 -1.14 -4.94 6.94
C LYS A 139 -1.12 -4.76 5.42
N MET A 140 -2.26 -4.91 4.76
CA MET A 140 -2.38 -4.70 3.31
C MET A 140 -2.09 -3.24 2.94
N HIS A 141 -2.65 -2.26 3.66
CA HIS A 141 -2.37 -0.84 3.43
C HIS A 141 -0.90 -0.48 3.63
N LYS A 142 -0.24 -1.01 4.67
CA LYS A 142 1.21 -0.84 4.86
C LYS A 142 2.03 -1.40 3.69
N ARG A 143 1.58 -2.52 3.12
CA ARG A 143 2.20 -3.12 1.93
C ARG A 143 2.02 -2.23 0.70
N ASP A 144 0.81 -1.73 0.47
CA ASP A 144 0.50 -0.83 -0.66
C ASP A 144 1.28 0.48 -0.59
N GLU A 145 1.43 1.07 0.60
CA GLU A 145 2.27 2.25 0.82
C GLU A 145 3.74 1.97 0.49
N SER A 146 4.27 0.82 0.91
CA SER A 146 5.65 0.39 0.59
C SER A 146 5.85 0.24 -0.93
N ILE A 147 4.94 -0.47 -1.59
CA ILE A 147 4.96 -0.66 -3.06
C ILE A 147 4.92 0.69 -3.77
N THR A 148 4.05 1.59 -3.32
CA THR A 148 3.91 2.92 -3.93
C THR A 148 5.20 3.72 -3.79
N SER A 149 5.84 3.66 -2.62
CA SER A 149 7.13 4.32 -2.38
C SER A 149 8.25 3.74 -3.25
N GLU A 150 8.34 2.42 -3.36
CA GLU A 150 9.33 1.74 -4.20
C GLU A 150 9.14 2.08 -5.69
N LEU A 151 7.89 2.11 -6.16
CA LEU A 151 7.55 2.45 -7.54
C LEU A 151 7.89 3.91 -7.86
N LEU A 152 7.67 4.83 -6.91
CA LEU A 152 8.08 6.23 -7.03
C LEU A 152 9.61 6.36 -7.09
N GLN A 153 10.33 5.62 -6.26
CA GLN A 153 11.79 5.63 -6.25
C GLN A 153 12.37 5.05 -7.54
N PHE A 154 11.75 3.98 -8.07
CA PHE A 154 12.09 3.42 -9.36
C PHE A 154 11.88 4.43 -10.50
N GLN A 155 10.75 5.14 -10.51
CA GLN A 155 10.48 6.20 -11.49
C GLN A 155 11.53 7.32 -11.44
N GLN A 156 11.92 7.77 -10.23
CA GLN A 156 12.98 8.76 -10.07
C GLN A 156 14.33 8.28 -10.60
N ASN A 157 14.66 7.01 -10.36
CA ASN A 157 15.90 6.42 -10.86
C ASN A 157 15.92 6.30 -12.38
N LEU A 158 14.78 5.98 -13.01
CA LEU A 158 14.66 5.99 -14.48
C LEU A 158 14.86 7.40 -15.05
N LEU A 159 14.28 8.43 -14.43
CA LEU A 159 14.46 9.82 -14.87
C LEU A 159 15.93 10.27 -14.76
N LYS A 160 16.62 9.92 -13.67
CA LYS A 160 18.06 10.21 -13.51
C LYS A 160 18.93 9.51 -14.56
N LYS A 161 18.59 8.27 -14.92
CA LYS A 161 19.29 7.53 -15.98
C LYS A 161 19.09 8.17 -17.36
N ASP A 162 17.88 8.66 -17.65
CA ASP A 162 17.59 9.40 -18.88
C ASP A 162 18.39 10.72 -18.97
N GLU A 163 18.57 11.40 -17.84
CA GLU A 163 19.39 12.63 -17.77
C GLU A 163 20.88 12.35 -17.98
N LEU A 164 21.43 11.28 -17.40
CA LEU A 164 22.80 10.86 -17.63
C LEU A 164 23.04 10.46 -19.10
N LEU A 165 22.07 9.78 -19.72
CA LEU A 165 22.16 9.41 -21.13
C LEU A 165 22.23 10.67 -22.02
N LYS A 166 21.44 11.69 -21.72
CA LYS A 166 21.51 13.00 -22.40
C LYS A 166 22.89 13.65 -22.25
N GLN A 167 23.48 13.62 -21.05
CA GLN A 167 24.82 14.14 -20.82
C GLN A 167 25.90 13.37 -21.60
N CYS A 168 25.82 12.05 -21.66
CA CYS A 168 26.75 11.22 -22.44
C CYS A 168 26.69 11.54 -23.94
N ILE A 169 25.48 11.66 -24.50
CA ILE A 169 25.27 12.02 -25.91
C ILE A 169 25.87 13.40 -26.19
N GLN A 170 25.71 14.35 -25.27
CA GLN A 170 26.24 15.70 -25.40
C GLN A 170 27.78 15.72 -25.36
N LEU A 171 28.41 14.92 -24.50
CA LEU A 171 29.86 14.75 -24.45
C LEU A 171 30.42 14.12 -25.73
N ILE A 172 29.75 13.10 -26.28
CA ILE A 172 30.16 12.47 -27.54
C ILE A 172 30.04 13.46 -28.71
N SER A 173 29.00 14.30 -28.72
CA SER A 173 28.84 15.36 -29.72
C SER A 173 29.90 16.46 -29.59
N ALA A 174 30.33 16.81 -28.37
CA ALA A 174 31.38 17.80 -28.13
C ALA A 174 32.77 17.29 -28.53
N ASN A 175 33.09 16.02 -28.28
CA ASN A 175 34.37 15.42 -28.68
C ASN A 175 34.48 15.20 -30.19
N SER A 176 33.39 14.96 -30.90
CA SER A 176 33.41 14.82 -32.37
C SER A 176 33.76 16.14 -33.08
N ASN A 177 33.37 17.28 -32.51
CA ASN A 177 33.74 18.60 -33.05
C ASN A 177 35.22 18.96 -32.82
N ASN A 178 35.88 18.35 -31.83
CA ASN A 178 37.31 18.58 -31.56
C ASN A 178 38.25 17.73 -32.42
N HIS A 179 37.75 16.66 -33.08
CA HIS A 179 38.57 15.80 -33.92
C HIS A 179 38.64 16.21 -35.41
N SER A 180 37.92 17.27 -35.80
CA SER A 180 37.93 17.74 -37.19
C SER A 180 39.02 18.77 -37.53
N ASN A 181 39.95 19.06 -36.60
CA ASN A 181 41.03 20.03 -36.82
C ASN A 181 42.44 19.43 -36.95
N ASN A 182 42.62 18.10 -37.01
CA ASN A 182 43.97 17.56 -37.14
C ASN A 182 44.06 16.22 -37.90
N SER A 183 43.99 16.25 -39.23
CA SER A 183 44.76 15.35 -40.11
C SER A 183 44.65 15.76 -41.57
N ASN A 184 45.69 16.44 -42.06
CA ASN A 184 46.07 16.43 -43.46
C ASN A 184 46.79 15.10 -43.76
N ASN A 185 46.20 14.21 -44.55
CA ASN A 185 46.91 13.56 -45.67
C ASN A 185 46.00 12.68 -46.52
N ASN A 186 46.19 12.82 -47.83
CA ASN A 186 45.43 12.23 -48.92
C ASN A 186 45.65 10.71 -49.06
N ASN A 187 44.58 9.91 -49.15
CA ASN A 187 44.23 9.14 -50.36
C ASN A 187 42.91 8.36 -50.19
N SER A 188 42.22 8.22 -51.32
CA SER A 188 40.84 7.82 -51.58
C SER A 188 40.41 6.38 -51.26
N ASN A 189 39.28 6.19 -50.55
CA ASN A 189 38.05 5.51 -51.04
C ASN A 189 36.89 5.59 -50.01
N PRO A 190 35.62 5.42 -50.42
CA PRO A 190 34.50 6.18 -49.86
C PRO A 190 33.68 5.44 -48.81
N ILE A 191 33.49 6.05 -47.64
CA ILE A 191 32.36 5.78 -46.74
C ILE A 191 31.62 7.10 -46.56
N LYS A 192 30.72 7.39 -47.51
CA LYS A 192 29.67 8.41 -47.34
C LYS A 192 28.36 7.63 -47.20
N ASN A 193 27.69 7.71 -46.04
CA ASN A 193 26.21 7.79 -45.93
C ASN A 193 25.54 7.66 -44.54
N ASP A 194 26.20 7.78 -43.39
CA ASP A 194 25.47 7.58 -42.10
C ASP A 194 25.10 8.85 -41.30
N HIS A 195 25.62 10.02 -41.66
CA HIS A 195 25.38 11.26 -40.89
C HIS A 195 23.97 11.86 -41.05
N HIS A 196 23.25 11.54 -42.13
CA HIS A 196 21.89 12.05 -42.37
C HIS A 196 20.81 11.27 -41.59
N SER A 197 21.08 10.00 -41.25
CA SER A 197 20.16 9.16 -40.48
C SER A 197 20.08 9.56 -39.01
N LEU A 198 21.22 9.94 -38.41
CA LEU A 198 21.34 10.35 -37.01
C LEU A 198 20.77 11.75 -36.75
N THR A 199 21.00 12.70 -37.66
CA THR A 199 20.39 14.04 -37.58
C THR A 199 18.87 13.97 -37.73
N HIS A 200 18.38 13.10 -38.63
CA HIS A 200 16.95 12.87 -38.80
C HIS A 200 16.31 12.09 -37.62
N ALA A 201 17.06 11.23 -36.93
CA ALA A 201 16.60 10.55 -35.71
C ALA A 201 16.49 11.53 -34.53
N LEU A 202 17.42 12.48 -34.41
CA LEU A 202 17.40 13.54 -33.41
C LEU A 202 16.23 14.50 -33.62
N ASP A 203 15.94 14.90 -34.87
CA ASP A 203 14.80 15.74 -35.19
C ASP A 203 13.46 15.04 -34.88
N LYS A 204 13.36 13.73 -35.15
CA LYS A 204 12.18 12.93 -34.77
C LYS A 204 11.99 12.84 -33.26
N LEU A 205 13.06 12.66 -32.50
CA LEU A 205 13.01 12.60 -31.04
C LEU A 205 12.65 13.95 -30.42
N GLN A 206 13.12 15.05 -31.01
CA GLN A 206 12.82 16.40 -30.53
C GLN A 206 11.39 16.82 -30.85
N GLN A 207 10.88 16.48 -32.03
CA GLN A 207 9.47 16.67 -32.39
C GLN A 207 8.53 15.80 -31.53
N GLN A 208 8.93 14.57 -31.20
CA GLN A 208 8.17 13.70 -30.30
C GLN A 208 8.11 14.28 -28.88
N GLN A 209 9.20 14.84 -28.36
CA GLN A 209 9.21 15.49 -27.04
C GLN A 209 8.36 16.77 -27.00
N GLN A 210 8.33 17.56 -28.08
CA GLN A 210 7.48 18.75 -28.18
C GLN A 210 5.99 18.39 -28.31
N PHE A 211 5.67 17.31 -29.05
CA PHE A 211 4.32 16.76 -29.12
C PHE A 211 3.82 16.25 -27.75
N LEU A 212 4.69 15.60 -26.98
CA LEU A 212 4.39 15.12 -25.62
C LEU A 212 4.21 16.28 -24.62
N ALA A 213 4.96 17.38 -24.76
CA ALA A 213 4.83 18.55 -23.90
C ALA A 213 3.54 19.35 -24.13
N SER A 214 3.01 19.35 -25.35
CA SER A 214 1.79 20.08 -25.72
C SER A 214 0.49 19.36 -25.28
N ASN A 215 0.56 18.08 -24.93
CA ASN A 215 -0.61 17.23 -24.68
C ASN A 215 -0.77 16.79 -23.21
N LYS A 216 -0.46 17.69 -22.26
CA LYS A 216 -0.81 17.53 -20.84
C LYS A 216 -2.33 17.58 -20.67
N GLY A 217 -2.99 16.43 -20.81
CA GLY A 217 -4.37 16.31 -20.35
C GLY A 217 -5.19 15.12 -20.82
N LYS A 218 -4.83 14.41 -21.90
CA LYS A 218 -5.70 13.33 -22.41
C LYS A 218 -4.91 12.16 -23.02
N ASN A 219 -5.12 10.99 -22.41
CA ASN A 219 -4.86 9.61 -22.86
C ASN A 219 -3.59 8.86 -22.39
N LYS A 220 -3.91 7.72 -21.72
CA LYS A 220 -3.25 6.42 -21.49
C LYS A 220 -1.72 6.31 -21.65
N PRO A 221 -1.04 5.63 -20.70
CA PRO A 221 0.41 5.50 -20.73
C PRO A 221 0.86 4.79 -22.01
N ILE A 222 1.70 5.47 -22.78
CA ILE A 222 2.37 4.97 -23.98
C ILE A 222 3.47 4.00 -23.51
N LEU A 223 3.13 2.73 -23.41
CA LEU A 223 4.09 1.63 -23.28
C LEU A 223 3.98 0.73 -24.52
N THR A 224 4.11 1.32 -25.71
CA THR A 224 4.19 0.54 -26.95
C THR A 224 5.65 0.29 -27.28
N GLY A 225 6.19 -0.83 -26.77
CA GLY A 225 7.44 -1.39 -27.29
C GLY A 225 7.17 -1.90 -28.70
N ASN A 226 7.81 -1.31 -29.71
CA ASN A 226 7.76 -1.80 -31.09
C ASN A 226 8.72 -2.99 -31.23
N TRP A 227 8.36 -4.14 -30.65
CA TRP A 227 9.11 -5.39 -30.83
C TRP A 227 8.77 -6.01 -32.19
N THR A 228 9.79 -6.38 -32.97
CA THR A 228 9.60 -7.20 -34.18
C THR A 228 9.10 -8.60 -33.85
N THR A 229 9.48 -9.13 -32.68
CA THR A 229 8.97 -10.35 -32.06
C THR A 229 8.85 -10.13 -30.55
N PRO A 230 7.70 -10.41 -29.92
CA PRO A 230 7.51 -10.26 -28.48
C PRO A 230 8.60 -10.99 -27.67
N PRO A 231 9.41 -10.29 -26.86
CA PRO A 231 10.42 -10.95 -26.04
C PRO A 231 9.76 -11.83 -24.98
N ARG A 232 10.34 -13.01 -24.73
CA ARG A 232 9.86 -13.96 -23.74
C ARG A 232 10.62 -13.78 -22.44
N VAL A 233 9.91 -13.38 -21.40
CA VAL A 233 10.45 -13.05 -20.09
C VAL A 233 10.05 -14.13 -19.08
N LEU A 234 11.02 -14.64 -18.33
CA LEU A 234 10.77 -15.44 -17.14
C LEU A 234 10.78 -14.53 -15.91
N LEU A 235 9.64 -14.43 -15.22
CA LEU A 235 9.48 -13.66 -14.00
C LEU A 235 9.49 -14.60 -12.79
N VAL A 236 10.45 -14.44 -11.89
CA VAL A 236 10.65 -15.31 -10.72
C VAL A 236 10.55 -14.49 -9.44
N ASP A 237 9.51 -14.76 -8.64
CA ASP A 237 9.20 -14.03 -7.40
C ASP A 237 8.23 -14.88 -6.54
N ASP A 238 8.48 -14.99 -5.24
CA ASP A 238 7.69 -15.84 -4.35
C ASP A 238 6.36 -15.22 -3.93
N ASP A 239 6.25 -13.89 -3.98
CA ASP A 239 5.01 -13.18 -3.69
C ASP A 239 4.10 -13.15 -4.93
N SER A 240 2.97 -13.84 -4.82
CA SER A 240 2.00 -13.95 -5.92
C SER A 240 1.46 -12.60 -6.39
N VAL A 241 1.38 -11.61 -5.50
CA VAL A 241 0.85 -10.27 -5.86
C VAL A 241 1.86 -9.55 -6.74
N TYR A 242 3.15 -9.57 -6.38
CA TYR A 242 4.21 -8.97 -7.18
C TYR A 242 4.32 -9.64 -8.55
N ARG A 243 4.26 -10.99 -8.61
CA ARG A 243 4.21 -11.69 -9.90
C ARG A 243 3.06 -11.25 -10.79
N ASP A 244 1.86 -11.12 -10.23
CA ASP A 244 0.67 -10.74 -10.99
C ASP A 244 0.77 -9.30 -11.52
N VAL A 245 1.23 -8.36 -10.69
CA VAL A 245 1.39 -6.95 -11.08
C VAL A 245 2.50 -6.79 -12.12
N CYS A 246 3.69 -7.33 -11.87
CA CYS A 246 4.82 -7.28 -12.80
C CYS A 246 4.51 -8.01 -14.11
N GLY A 247 3.83 -9.16 -14.03
CA GLY A 247 3.38 -9.92 -15.19
C GLY A 247 2.43 -9.11 -16.07
N ARG A 248 1.42 -8.45 -15.49
CA ARG A 248 0.50 -7.57 -16.24
C ARG A 248 1.23 -6.40 -16.91
N MET A 249 2.18 -5.79 -16.21
CA MET A 249 2.99 -4.70 -16.76
C MET A 249 3.82 -5.15 -17.96
N LEU A 250 4.47 -6.31 -17.88
CA LEU A 250 5.23 -6.90 -18.99
C LEU A 250 4.34 -7.24 -20.19
N VAL A 251 3.13 -7.78 -19.95
CA VAL A 251 2.15 -8.04 -21.02
C VAL A 251 1.68 -6.74 -21.68
N MET A 252 1.48 -5.67 -20.91
CA MET A 252 1.16 -4.34 -21.46
C MET A 252 2.28 -3.81 -22.36
N MET A 253 3.54 -4.11 -22.03
CA MET A 253 4.72 -3.84 -22.86
C MET A 253 4.91 -4.81 -24.03
N LYS A 254 3.92 -5.68 -24.30
CA LYS A 254 3.92 -6.68 -25.39
C LYS A 254 4.99 -7.76 -25.24
N CYS A 255 5.39 -8.10 -24.02
CA CYS A 255 6.22 -9.28 -23.74
C CYS A 255 5.35 -10.52 -23.55
N SER A 256 5.91 -11.70 -23.87
CA SER A 256 5.37 -12.99 -23.43
C SER A 256 5.96 -13.32 -22.07
N VAL A 257 5.14 -13.70 -21.09
CA VAL A 257 5.61 -13.85 -19.70
C VAL A 257 5.27 -15.24 -19.18
N ASP A 258 6.29 -15.94 -18.70
CA ASP A 258 6.11 -17.11 -17.84
C ASP A 258 6.51 -16.75 -16.41
N SER A 259 5.74 -17.21 -15.43
CA SER A 259 6.02 -16.96 -14.01
C SER A 259 6.54 -18.19 -13.28
N ALA A 260 7.46 -18.01 -12.34
CA ALA A 260 7.90 -19.02 -11.39
C ALA A 260 7.87 -18.47 -9.95
N LYS A 261 7.55 -19.32 -8.97
CA LYS A 261 7.44 -18.91 -7.55
C LYS A 261 8.71 -19.08 -6.72
N ASP A 262 9.70 -19.76 -7.25
CA ASP A 262 10.99 -20.02 -6.60
C ASP A 262 12.03 -20.44 -7.66
N GLY A 263 13.28 -20.57 -7.23
CA GLY A 263 14.38 -20.99 -8.09
C GLY A 263 14.22 -22.39 -8.69
N ILE A 264 13.52 -23.30 -8.03
CA ILE A 264 13.36 -24.69 -8.50
C ILE A 264 12.47 -24.69 -9.73
N GLN A 265 11.31 -24.04 -9.62
CA GLN A 265 10.38 -23.89 -10.74
C GLN A 265 10.98 -23.06 -11.88
N ALA A 266 11.85 -22.09 -11.57
CA ALA A 266 12.57 -21.33 -12.60
C ALA A 266 13.50 -22.24 -13.43
N LEU A 267 14.29 -23.11 -12.77
CA LEU A 267 15.17 -24.06 -13.44
C LEU A 267 14.39 -25.08 -14.28
N GLU A 268 13.27 -25.60 -13.78
CA GLU A 268 12.39 -26.49 -14.55
C GLU A 268 11.90 -25.81 -15.84
N LYS A 269 11.47 -24.56 -15.74
CA LYS A 269 11.00 -23.79 -16.90
C LYS A 269 12.09 -23.48 -17.91
N LEU A 270 13.31 -23.21 -17.45
CA LEU A 270 14.49 -22.97 -18.29
C LEU A 270 14.99 -24.23 -19.02
N ASN A 271 14.74 -25.41 -18.45
CA ASN A 271 15.02 -26.68 -19.12
C ASN A 271 14.05 -26.96 -20.27
N LEU A 272 12.81 -26.45 -20.18
CA LEU A 272 11.75 -26.67 -21.17
C LEU A 272 11.68 -25.57 -22.23
N ASN A 273 12.09 -24.35 -21.89
CA ASN A 273 11.88 -23.17 -22.71
C ASN A 273 13.11 -22.26 -22.72
N LYS A 274 13.28 -21.50 -23.81
CA LYS A 274 14.25 -20.41 -23.90
C LYS A 274 13.58 -19.07 -23.60
N TYR A 275 14.32 -18.18 -22.96
CA TYR A 275 13.88 -16.84 -22.57
C TYR A 275 14.90 -15.81 -23.03
N ASP A 276 14.42 -14.62 -23.38
CA ASP A 276 15.25 -13.48 -23.78
C ASP A 276 15.72 -12.67 -22.57
N LEU A 277 15.01 -12.81 -21.44
CA LEU A 277 15.29 -12.10 -20.20
C LEU A 277 14.72 -12.88 -19.01
N ILE A 278 15.45 -12.86 -17.90
CA ILE A 278 14.98 -13.38 -16.61
C ILE A 278 14.93 -12.19 -15.63
N LEU A 279 13.76 -11.96 -15.04
CA LEU A 279 13.60 -11.08 -13.89
C LEU A 279 13.54 -11.96 -12.63
N MET A 280 14.48 -11.78 -11.71
CA MET A 280 14.73 -12.71 -10.62
C MET A 280 14.72 -11.99 -9.28
N ASP A 281 13.80 -12.31 -8.39
CA ASP A 281 13.94 -11.88 -6.99
C ASP A 281 15.16 -12.56 -6.34
N ILE A 282 15.88 -11.80 -5.52
CA ILE A 282 17.03 -12.29 -4.76
C ILE A 282 16.55 -13.18 -3.60
N MET A 283 15.46 -12.81 -2.92
CA MET A 283 15.08 -13.38 -1.64
C MET A 283 13.85 -14.28 -1.77
N MET A 284 14.06 -15.57 -2.03
CA MET A 284 12.96 -16.54 -2.20
C MET A 284 13.16 -17.79 -1.33
N PRO A 285 12.06 -18.47 -0.90
CA PRO A 285 12.13 -19.75 -0.21
C PRO A 285 12.60 -20.88 -1.14
N ASN A 286 13.04 -21.99 -0.54
CA ASN A 286 13.58 -23.20 -1.20
C ASN A 286 14.91 -23.00 -1.93
N MET A 287 14.98 -22.01 -2.83
CA MET A 287 16.21 -21.63 -3.54
C MET A 287 16.19 -20.13 -3.83
N ASP A 288 17.16 -19.42 -3.27
CA ASP A 288 17.33 -17.97 -3.43
C ASP A 288 17.79 -17.60 -4.85
N GLY A 289 17.63 -16.33 -5.23
CA GLY A 289 17.93 -15.84 -6.58
C GLY A 289 19.42 -15.90 -6.95
N ILE A 290 20.33 -15.80 -5.97
CA ILE A 290 21.79 -15.88 -6.19
C ILE A 290 22.17 -17.32 -6.53
N THR A 291 21.73 -18.28 -5.71
CA THR A 291 21.90 -19.72 -5.92
C THR A 291 21.24 -20.15 -7.23
N THR A 292 20.05 -19.64 -7.53
CA THR A 292 19.35 -19.91 -8.79
C THR A 292 20.16 -19.41 -9.98
N THR A 293 20.60 -18.15 -9.97
CA THR A 293 21.40 -17.55 -11.04
C THR A 293 22.71 -18.32 -11.27
N ARG A 294 23.38 -18.73 -10.18
CA ARG A 294 24.59 -19.56 -10.27
C ARG A 294 24.32 -20.91 -10.94
N ASN A 295 23.17 -21.54 -10.68
CA ASN A 295 22.78 -22.77 -11.36
C ASN A 295 22.47 -22.53 -12.83
N ILE A 296 21.76 -21.45 -13.17
CA ILE A 296 21.47 -21.05 -14.55
C ILE A 296 22.77 -20.88 -15.34
N ARG A 297 23.75 -20.17 -14.79
CA ARG A 297 25.04 -19.90 -15.46
C ARG A 297 25.87 -21.14 -15.77
N ARG A 298 25.58 -22.30 -15.18
CA ARG A 298 26.23 -23.57 -15.53
C ARG A 298 25.83 -24.10 -16.91
N PHE A 299 24.66 -23.73 -17.40
CA PHE A 299 24.13 -24.22 -18.69
C PHE A 299 23.61 -23.11 -19.62
N ASP A 300 23.42 -21.90 -19.11
CA ASP A 300 23.02 -20.71 -19.87
C ASP A 300 23.84 -19.48 -19.43
N THR A 301 24.85 -19.16 -20.23
CA THR A 301 25.79 -18.06 -19.98
C THR A 301 25.33 -16.73 -20.57
N MET A 302 24.35 -16.73 -21.48
CA MET A 302 24.04 -15.57 -22.32
C MET A 302 22.74 -14.89 -21.94
N THR A 303 21.75 -15.63 -21.43
CA THR A 303 20.45 -15.03 -21.09
C THR A 303 20.63 -13.99 -19.98
N PRO A 304 20.28 -12.72 -20.21
CA PRO A 304 20.38 -11.67 -19.20
C PRO A 304 19.50 -11.99 -17.99
N VAL A 305 20.07 -11.80 -16.79
CA VAL A 305 19.34 -11.90 -15.51
C VAL A 305 19.35 -10.53 -14.87
N VAL A 306 18.17 -9.99 -14.59
CA VAL A 306 17.99 -8.74 -13.85
C VAL A 306 17.45 -9.10 -12.48
N SER A 307 18.28 -8.91 -11.47
CA SER A 307 17.89 -9.13 -10.09
C SER A 307 16.95 -8.02 -9.62
N MET A 308 15.85 -8.41 -8.98
CA MET A 308 14.85 -7.55 -8.35
C MET A 308 15.07 -7.59 -6.84
N THR A 309 14.99 -6.44 -6.16
CA THR A 309 15.15 -6.36 -4.71
C THR A 309 14.52 -5.09 -4.17
N SER A 310 13.75 -5.21 -3.08
CA SER A 310 13.20 -4.10 -2.30
C SER A 310 14.13 -3.64 -1.17
N ASN A 311 15.12 -4.46 -0.79
CA ASN A 311 16.11 -4.15 0.24
C ASN A 311 17.38 -4.99 0.01
N PHE A 312 18.53 -4.34 -0.21
CA PHE A 312 19.80 -5.02 -0.48
C PHE A 312 20.92 -4.48 0.42
N THR A 313 21.86 -5.36 0.77
CA THR A 313 23.14 -4.94 1.33
C THR A 313 24.19 -4.83 0.23
N GLN A 314 25.28 -4.11 0.49
CA GLN A 314 26.37 -3.99 -0.48
C GLN A 314 27.00 -5.35 -0.82
N THR A 315 26.91 -6.32 0.08
CA THR A 315 27.37 -7.70 -0.12
C THR A 315 26.53 -8.41 -1.18
N ASP A 316 25.20 -8.26 -1.14
CA ASP A 316 24.28 -8.93 -2.07
C ASP A 316 24.50 -8.47 -3.53
N ILE A 317 24.80 -7.17 -3.71
CA ILE A 317 25.17 -6.63 -5.03
C ILE A 317 26.47 -7.27 -5.53
N MET A 318 27.49 -7.32 -4.66
CA MET A 318 28.81 -7.84 -5.03
C MET A 318 28.75 -9.32 -5.41
N ASP A 319 27.95 -10.11 -4.70
CA ASP A 319 27.77 -11.53 -5.00
C ASP A 319 26.99 -11.75 -6.30
N THR A 320 26.04 -10.87 -6.62
CA THR A 320 25.29 -10.93 -7.89
C THR A 320 26.16 -10.57 -9.10
N VAL A 321 26.99 -9.52 -9.00
CA VAL A 321 27.86 -9.07 -10.12
C VAL A 321 28.99 -10.05 -10.42
N ARG A 322 29.35 -10.91 -9.46
CA ARG A 322 30.45 -11.90 -9.59
C ARG A 322 30.03 -13.23 -10.22
N ILE A 323 28.74 -13.44 -10.48
CA ILE A 323 28.18 -14.68 -11.05
C ILE A 323 28.03 -14.57 -12.56
#